data_AF-A0A1B7LCN3-F1
#
_entry.id   AF-A0A1B7LCN3-F1
#
_cell.length_a   1.000
_cell.length_b   1.000
_cell.length_c   1.000
_cell.angle_alpha   90.00
_cell.angle_beta   90.00
_cell.angle_gamma   90.00
#
_symmetry.space_group_name_H-M   'P 1'
#
loop_
_entity.id
_entity.type
_entity.pdbx_description
1 polymer ?
#
loop_
_entity_poly.entity_id
_entity_poly.type
_entity_poly.pdbx_seq_one_letter_code
_entity_poly.pdbx_strand_id
1 'polypeptide(L)' 'MRLEIRGMEKLSFRERQVVALKEIGYSNERVARRLKLSASTVATLFNRARNKGYEVVMIIPGDQLGLFGPDEDEEEQGS' A
#
# COMPACT_ATOMS: atom_id res chain seq x y z
N MET A 1 8.61 7.08 -8.49
CA MET A 1 8.17 6.02 -7.54
C MET A 1 7.05 6.54 -6.63
N ARG A 2 6.00 5.74 -6.36
CA ARG A 2 4.86 6.06 -5.47
C ARG A 2 4.37 4.83 -4.70
N LEU A 3 3.92 5.00 -3.46
CA LEU A 3 3.23 3.95 -2.69
C LEU A 3 1.70 4.10 -2.85
N GLU A 4 1.01 2.99 -3.05
CA GLU A 4 -0.45 2.93 -3.09
C GLU A 4 -0.98 1.83 -2.15
N ILE A 5 -2.18 2.05 -1.62
CA ILE A 5 -2.92 1.06 -0.82
C ILE A 5 -4.17 0.70 -1.62
N ARG A 6 -4.25 -0.55 -2.09
CA ARG A 6 -5.39 -1.09 -2.85
C ARG A 6 -6.33 -1.87 -1.92
N GLY A 7 -7.60 -2.03 -2.32
CA GLY A 7 -8.58 -2.76 -1.52
C GLY A 7 -9.10 -1.97 -0.31
N MET A 8 -8.95 -0.64 -0.30
CA MET A 8 -9.39 0.21 0.82
C MET A 8 -10.91 0.22 1.02
N GLU A 9 -11.68 -0.12 0.00
CA GLU A 9 -13.13 -0.27 0.02
C GLU A 9 -13.60 -1.42 0.93
N LYS A 10 -12.77 -2.45 1.11
CA LYS A 10 -13.04 -3.58 2.02
C LYS A 10 -12.89 -3.20 3.50
N LEU A 11 -12.23 -2.07 3.78
CA LEU A 11 -11.90 -1.61 5.13
C LEU A 11 -12.97 -0.66 5.66
N SER A 12 -13.24 -0.72 6.97
CA SER A 12 -13.99 0.32 7.68
C SER A 12 -13.19 1.61 7.74
N PHE A 13 -13.86 2.74 8.02
CA PHE A 13 -13.18 4.03 8.14
C PHE A 13 -12.04 4.02 9.16
N ARG A 14 -12.22 3.36 10.31
CA ARG A 14 -11.18 3.25 11.34
C ARG A 14 -10.02 2.36 10.92
N GLU A 15 -10.30 1.25 10.24
CA GLU A 15 -9.24 0.41 9.65
C GLU A 15 -8.42 1.19 8.63
N ARG A 16 -9.07 1.95 7.73
CA ARG A 16 -8.37 2.81 6.75
C ARG A 16 -7.42 3.79 7.41
N GLN A 17 -7.87 4.47 8.47
CA GLN A 17 -7.02 5.41 9.22
C GLN A 17 -5.82 4.73 9.87
N VAL A 18 -6.03 3.55 10.47
CA VAL A 18 -4.96 2.78 11.10
C VAL A 18 -3.96 2.29 10.06
N VAL A 19 -4.42 1.67 8.98
CA VAL A 19 -3.57 1.16 7.89
C VAL A 19 -2.75 2.29 7.27
N ALA A 20 -3.37 3.40 6.89
CA ALA A 20 -2.65 4.51 6.27
C ALA A 20 -1.48 5.04 7.13
N LEU A 21 -1.64 5.07 8.46
CA LEU A 21 -0.56 5.50 9.37
C LEU A 21 0.46 4.39 9.63
N LYS A 22 0.02 3.14 9.72
CA LYS A 22 0.89 1.97 9.96
C LYS A 22 1.83 1.71 8.77
N GLU A 23 1.31 1.76 7.54
CA GLU A 23 2.08 1.48 6.33
C GLU A 23 3.10 2.57 6.00
N ILE A 24 2.88 3.80 6.45
CA ILE A 24 3.90 4.88 6.38
C ILE A 24 4.90 4.84 7.56
N GLY A 25 4.88 3.80 8.39
CA GLY A 25 5.91 3.52 9.40
C GLY A 25 5.60 3.96 10.83
N TYR A 26 4.37 4.31 11.18
CA TYR A 26 4.07 4.74 12.56
C TYR A 26 3.97 3.53 13.52
N SER A 27 4.46 3.70 14.75
CA SER A 27 4.26 2.71 15.82
C SER A 27 2.81 2.69 16.31
N ASN A 28 2.41 1.61 16.98
CA ASN A 28 1.04 1.48 17.51
C ASN A 28 0.71 2.59 18.50
N GLU A 29 1.68 2.99 19.33
CA GLU A 29 1.54 4.06 20.34
C GLU A 29 1.36 5.43 19.69
N ARG A 30 2.04 5.68 18.55
CA ARG A 30 1.92 6.95 17.83
C ARG A 30 0.58 7.05 17.11
N VAL A 31 0.12 5.96 16.49
CA VAL A 31 -1.21 5.88 15.88
C VAL A 31 -2.30 6.02 16.94
N ALA A 32 -2.16 5.33 18.08
CA ALA A 32 -3.08 5.37 19.20
C ALA A 32 -3.31 6.81 19.71
N ARG A 33 -2.22 7.54 19.97
CA ARG A 33 -2.28 8.96 20.37
C ARG A 33 -2.96 9.84 19.32
N ARG A 34 -2.65 9.65 18.04
CA ARG A 34 -3.21 10.47 16.95
C ARG A 34 -4.70 10.22 16.71
N LEU A 35 -5.15 8.97 16.87
CA LEU A 35 -6.54 8.56 16.61
C LEU A 35 -7.41 8.51 17.88
N LYS A 36 -6.84 8.82 19.05
CA LYS A 36 -7.48 8.71 20.38
C LYS A 36 -8.00 7.30 20.66
N LEU A 37 -7.14 6.30 20.41
CA LEU A 37 -7.39 4.88 20.65
C LEU A 37 -6.35 4.33 21.62
N SER A 38 -6.54 3.10 22.11
CA SER A 38 -5.46 2.35 22.78
C SER A 38 -4.54 1.69 21.74
N ALA A 39 -3.30 1.40 22.14
CA ALA A 39 -2.36 0.65 21.28
C ALA A 39 -2.88 -0.77 20.94
N SER A 40 -3.61 -1.40 21.86
CA SER A 40 -4.24 -2.72 21.63
C SER A 40 -5.36 -2.63 20.59
N THR A 41 -6.20 -1.60 20.63
CA THR A 41 -7.23 -1.38 19.60
C THR A 41 -6.59 -1.14 18.22
N VAL A 42 -5.49 -0.39 18.16
CA VAL A 42 -4.75 -0.20 16.90
C VAL A 42 -4.25 -1.54 16.36
N ALA A 43 -3.62 -2.37 17.20
CA ALA A 43 -3.14 -3.69 16.80
C ALA A 43 -4.28 -4.60 16.28
N THR A 44 -5.41 -4.63 16.99
CA THR A 44 -6.59 -5.39 16.58
C THR A 44 -7.17 -4.92 15.25
N LEU A 45 -7.35 -3.60 15.07
CA LEU A 45 -7.85 -3.03 13.80
C LEU A 45 -6.90 -3.30 12.65
N PHE A 46 -5.58 -3.18 12.88
CA PHE A 46 -4.57 -3.44 11.86
C PHE A 46 -4.57 -4.92 11.43
N ASN A 47 -4.62 -5.86 12.39
CA ASN A 47 -4.73 -7.29 12.09
C ASN A 47 -6.01 -7.62 11.33
N ARG A 48 -7.16 -7.07 11.76
CA ARG A 48 -8.44 -7.25 11.08
C ARG A 48 -8.39 -6.73 9.65
N ALA A 49 -7.79 -5.56 9.43
CA ALA A 49 -7.63 -5.00 8.09
C ALA A 49 -6.79 -5.92 7.20
N ARG A 50 -5.65 -6.44 7.68
CA ARG A 50 -4.78 -7.34 6.91
C ARG A 50 -5.52 -8.61 6.47
N ASN A 51 -6.37 -9.15 7.35
CA ASN A 51 -7.18 -10.33 7.04
C ASN A 51 -8.26 -10.07 5.98
N LYS A 52 -8.60 -8.81 5.67
CA LYS A 52 -9.55 -8.46 4.61
C LYS A 52 -8.90 -8.38 3.22
N GLY A 53 -7.57 -8.52 3.13
CA GLY A 53 -6.85 -8.57 1.86
C GLY A 53 -6.80 -7.22 1.14
N TYR A 54 -6.41 -6.16 1.85
CA TYR A 54 -5.88 -4.95 1.21
C TYR A 54 -4.41 -5.20 0.83
N GLU A 55 -3.91 -4.46 -0.15
CA GLU A 55 -2.55 -4.63 -0.65
C GLU A 55 -1.80 -3.31 -0.59
N VAL A 56 -0.50 -3.37 -0.29
CA VAL A 56 0.41 -2.23 -0.34
C VAL A 56 1.30 -2.43 -1.55
N VAL A 57 1.20 -1.52 -2.52
CA VAL A 57 1.87 -1.62 -3.82
C VAL A 57 2.84 -0.48 -3.97
N MET A 58 4.08 -0.79 -4.35
CA MET A 58 5.06 0.20 -4.77
C MET A 58 5.04 0.27 -6.29
N ILE A 59 4.69 1.44 -6.82
CA ILE A 59 4.71 1.72 -8.25
C ILE A 59 6.04 2.38 -8.59
N ILE A 60 6.81 1.72 -9.44
CA ILE A 60 8.08 2.22 -9.97
C ILE A 60 7.89 2.44 -11.47
N PRO A 61 8.02 3.69 -11.96
CA PRO A 61 8.00 3.98 -13.39
C PRO A 61 9.09 3.16 -14.12
N GLY A 62 8.75 2.54 -15.25
CA GLY A 62 9.64 1.62 -15.97
C GLY A 62 10.91 2.29 -16.52
N ASP A 63 10.79 3.55 -16.94
CA ASP A 63 11.89 4.44 -17.35
C ASP A 63 12.93 4.65 -16.23
N GLN A 64 12.49 4.66 -14.96
CA GLN A 64 13.38 4.82 -13.81
C GLN A 64 14.15 3.55 -13.46
N LEU A 65 13.70 2.39 -13.94
CA LEU A 65 14.30 1.09 -13.63
C LEU A 65 15.32 0.65 -14.70
N GLY A 66 15.38 1.33 -15.86
CA GLY A 66 16.23 0.92 -16.98
C GLY A 66 15.92 -0.50 -17.49
N LEU A 67 14.73 -1.04 -17.16
CA LEU A 67 14.33 -2.41 -17.47
C LEU A 67 13.71 -2.56 -18.86
N PHE A 68 13.36 -1.45 -19.50
CA PHE A 68 12.82 -1.42 -20.85
C PHE A 68 13.84 -0.65 -21.71
N GLY A 69 14.56 -1.38 -22.56
CA GLY A 69 15.35 -0.81 -23.66
C GLY A 69 14.43 -0.26 -24.77
N PRO A 70 14.98 0.38 -25.82
CA PRO A 70 14.16 0.78 -26.97
C PRO A 70 13.45 -0.46 -27.51
N ASP A 71 12.11 -0.35 -27.57
CA ASP A 71 11.13 -1.40 -27.85
C ASP A 71 11.66 -2.58 -28.68
N GLU A 72 11.73 -3.78 -28.08
CA GLU A 72 11.86 -5.06 -28.80
C GLU A 72 10.53 -5.48 -29.47
N ASP A 73 9.74 -4.52 -29.96
CA ASP A 73 8.46 -4.72 -30.64
C ASP A 73 8.46 -4.08 -32.05
N GLU A 74 9.61 -4.07 -32.75
CA GLU A 74 9.72 -3.66 -34.16
C GLU A 74 10.12 -4.79 -35.14
N GLU A 75 10.04 -6.07 -34.76
CA GLU A 75 10.27 -7.19 -35.69
C GLU A 75 9.04 -8.10 -35.86
N GLU A 76 7.98 -7.58 -36.48
CA GLU A 76 7.02 -8.43 -37.20
C GLU A 76 6.41 -7.69 -38.42
N GLN A 77 7.27 -7.17 -39.29
CA GLN A 77 6.91 -6.89 -40.68
C GLN A 77 8.02 -7.37 -41.63
N GLY A 78 7.81 -8.52 -42.26
CA GLY A 78 8.45 -8.83 -43.54
C GLY A 78 8.98 -10.26 -43.70
N SER A 79 8.16 -11.15 -44.25
CA SER A 79 8.57 -12.18 -45.24
C SER A 79 7.35 -12.68 -46.01
#